data_AF-A0A7X5VPL3-F1
#
_entry.id   AF-A0A7X5VPL3-F1
#
_cell.length_a   1.000
_cell.length_b   1.000
_cell.length_c   1.000
_cell.angle_alpha   90.00
_cell.angle_beta   90.00
_cell.angle_gamma   90.00
#
_symmetry.space_group_name_H-M   'P 1'
#
loop_
_entity.id
_entity.type
_entity.pdbx_description
1 polymer ?
#
loop_
_entity_poly.entity_id
_entity_poly.type
_entity_poly.pdbx_seq_one_letter_code
_entity_poly.pdbx_strand_id
1 'polypeptide(L)' 'MAKRIKRKPGKIETFDFENRTYQIDPDLKKVYRAFVEIETSKASAILMSWRESVVSA' A
#
# COMPACT_ATOMS: atom_id res chain seq x y z
N MET A 1 -11.02 -22.87 -16.23
CA MET A 1 -11.55 -21.52 -16.52
C MET A 1 -11.21 -20.62 -15.33
N ALA A 2 -10.20 -19.76 -15.44
CA ALA A 2 -9.80 -18.90 -14.32
C ALA A 2 -10.84 -17.79 -14.13
N LYS A 3 -11.58 -17.80 -13.01
CA LYS A 3 -12.48 -16.70 -12.64
C LYS A 3 -11.63 -15.45 -12.39
N ARG A 4 -11.65 -14.49 -13.32
CA ARG A 4 -11.03 -13.18 -13.13
C ARG A 4 -11.85 -12.39 -12.12
N ILE A 5 -11.44 -12.44 -10.85
CA ILE A 5 -12.05 -11.69 -9.76
C ILE A 5 -11.79 -10.20 -10.04
N LYS A 6 -12.79 -9.47 -10.54
CA LYS A 6 -12.76 -8.00 -10.55
C LYS A 6 -12.91 -7.55 -9.09
N ARG A 7 -11.79 -7.42 -8.38
CA ARG A 7 -11.80 -6.78 -7.05
C ARG A 7 -12.24 -5.34 -7.27
N LYS A 8 -13.20 -4.85 -6.47
CA LYS A 8 -13.47 -3.41 -6.39
C LYS A 8 -12.12 -2.74 -6.07
N PRO A 9 -11.78 -1.60 -6.68
CA PRO A 9 -10.56 -0.90 -6.31
C PRO A 9 -10.61 -0.70 -4.79
N GLY A 10 -9.68 -1.35 -4.09
CA GLY A 10 -9.52 -1.17 -2.65
C GLY A 10 -9.32 0.32 -2.38
N LYS A 11 -9.68 0.77 -1.18
CA LYS A 11 -9.44 2.15 -0.80
C LYS A 11 -7.93 2.35 -0.72
N ILE A 12 -7.34 2.90 -1.77
CA ILE A 12 -5.91 3.23 -1.78
C ILE A 12 -5.74 4.39 -0.81
N GLU A 13 -4.90 4.18 0.20
CA GLU A 13 -4.62 5.16 1.23
C GLU A 13 -3.29 5.85 0.95
N THR A 14 -3.26 7.17 1.11
CA THR A 14 -2.04 7.94 0.95
C THR A 14 -1.27 7.92 2.27
N PHE A 15 0.02 7.60 2.24
CA PHE A 15 0.87 7.52 3.42
C PHE A 15 2.23 8.18 3.16
N ASP A 16 2.64 9.07 4.05
CA ASP A 16 3.92 9.77 3.96
C ASP A 16 4.99 9.03 4.78
N PHE A 17 6.11 8.71 4.15
CA PHE A 17 7.22 7.98 4.75
C PHE A 17 8.56 8.51 4.23
N GLU A 18 9.54 8.75 5.11
CA GLU A 18 10.87 9.26 4.73
C GLU A 18 10.82 10.46 3.75
N ASN A 19 9.95 11.44 4.03
CA ASN A 19 9.78 12.64 3.20
C ASN A 19 9.26 12.37 1.77
N ARG A 20 8.60 11.21 1.57
CA ARG A 20 7.97 10.82 0.29
C ARG A 20 6.56 10.33 0.53
N THR A 21 5.68 10.65 -0.41
CA THR A 21 4.30 10.17 -0.39
C THR A 21 4.18 8.86 -1.15
N TYR A 22 3.56 7.87 -0.51
CA TYR A 22 3.25 6.56 -1.05
C TYR A 22 1.74 6.33 -1.05
N GLN A 23 1.32 5.37 -1.85
CA GLN A 23 -0.06 4.91 -1.97
C GLN A 23 -0.10 3.46 -1.54
N ILE A 24 -0.88 3.13 -0.52
CA ILE A 24 -0.94 1.80 0.06
C ILE A 24 -2.29 1.21 -0.29
N ASP A 25 -2.28 0.03 -0.86
CA ASP A 25 -3.47 -0.80 -0.99
C ASP A 25 -3.47 -1.81 0.18
N PRO A 26 -4.34 -1.60 1.19
CA PRO A 26 -4.39 -2.45 2.38
C PRO A 26 -4.92 -3.85 2.07
N ASP A 27 -5.77 -4.00 1.06
CA ASP A 27 -6.36 -5.28 0.65
C ASP A 27 -5.32 -6.16 -0.05
N LEU A 28 -4.46 -5.54 -0.88
CA LEU A 28 -3.40 -6.24 -1.61
C LEU A 28 -2.07 -6.27 -0.86
N LYS A 29 -1.93 -5.48 0.22
CA LYS A 29 -0.67 -5.23 0.92
C LYS A 29 0.41 -4.78 -0.06
N LYS A 30 0.03 -3.90 -0.99
CA LYS A 30 0.92 -3.37 -2.02
C LYS A 30 1.18 -1.90 -1.75
N VAL A 31 2.42 -1.49 -2.01
CA VAL A 31 2.83 -0.09 -1.92
C VAL A 31 3.06 0.39 -3.34
N TYR A 32 2.52 1.56 -3.65
CA TYR A 32 2.63 2.23 -4.92
C TYR A 32 3.26 3.60 -4.71
N ARG A 33 3.95 4.09 -5.74
CA ARG A 33 4.45 5.45 -5.82
C ARG A 33 4.30 5.93 -7.25
N ALA A 34 3.60 7.04 -7.43
CA ALA A 34 3.32 7.59 -8.77
C ALA A 34 2.79 6.51 -9.74
N PHE A 35 1.81 5.71 -9.29
CA PHE A 35 1.20 4.60 -10.05
C PHE A 35 2.11 3.39 -10.36
N VAL A 36 3.34 3.36 -9.81
CA VAL A 36 4.26 2.24 -9.94
C VAL A 36 4.26 1.44 -8.64
N GLU A 37 4.04 0.13 -8.73
CA GLU A 37 4.17 -0.78 -7.59
C GLU A 37 5.64 -0.86 -7.14
N ILE A 38 5.88 -0.68 -5.84
CA ILE A 38 7.19 -0.81 -5.24
C ILE A 38 7.25 -2.15 -4.52
N GLU A 39 7.97 -3.10 -5.10
CA GLU A 39 8.28 -4.41 -4.51
C GLU A 39 9.75 -4.43 -4.04
N THR A 40 10.10 -3.58 -3.08
CA THR A 40 11.46 -3.50 -2.53
C THR A 40 11.47 -3.85 -1.05
N SER A 41 12.64 -4.11 -0.46
CA SER A 41 12.78 -4.27 1.00
C SER A 41 12.26 -3.07 1.81
N LYS A 42 12.09 -1.91 1.17
CA LYS A 42 11.46 -0.74 1.78
C LYS A 42 9.93 -0.82 1.83
N ALA A 43 9.30 -1.57 0.92
CA ALA A 43 7.84 -1.71 0.89
C ALA A 43 7.29 -2.35 2.16
N SER A 44 8.00 -3.34 2.71
CA SER A 44 7.66 -3.94 4.01
C SER A 44 7.80 -2.94 5.16
N ALA A 45 8.87 -2.13 5.17
CA ALA A 45 9.04 -1.08 6.17
C ALA A 45 7.93 -0.02 6.09
N ILE A 46 7.57 0.43 4.89
CA ILE A 46 6.47 1.38 4.65
C ILE A 46 5.13 0.79 5.13
N LEU A 47 4.84 -0.47 4.78
CA LEU A 47 3.64 -1.17 5.25
C LEU A 47 3.58 -1.31 6.77
N MET A 48 4.73 -1.58 7.42
CA MET A 48 4.79 -1.64 8.88
C MET A 48 4.52 -0.28 9.51
N SER A 49 5.22 0.79 9.09
CA SER A 49 4.97 2.14 9.62
C SER A 49 3.55 2.63 9.35
N TRP A 50 2.97 2.33 8.19
CA TRP A 50 1.57 2.63 7.91
C TRP A 50 0.64 1.89 8.88
N ARG A 51 0.89 0.60 9.10
CA ARG A 51 0.08 -0.20 10.03
C ARG A 51 0.16 0.32 11.46
N GLU A 52 1.34 0.76 11.91
CA GLU A 52 1.50 1.44 13.20
C GLU A 52 0.71 2.75 13.25
N SER A 53 0.77 3.56 12.18
CA SER A 53 0.01 4.81 12.09
C SER A 53 -1.51 4.60 12.14
N VAL A 54 -2.03 3.50 11.59
CA VAL A 54 -3.47 3.17 11.62
C VAL A 54 -3.90 2.63 12.98
N VAL A 55 -3.03 1.90 13.68
CA VAL A 55 -3.33 1.32 15.01
C VAL A 55 -3.24 2.36 16.13
N SER A 56 -2.43 3.41 15.96
CA SER A 56 -2.29 4.50 16.95
C SER A 56 -3.30 5.64 16.79
N ALA A 57 -4.23 5.57 15.84
CA ALA A 57 -5.30 6.54 15.63
C ALA A 57 -6.65 6.02 16.17
#